data_AF-A0AAD9VA57-F1
#
_entry.id   AF-A0AAD9VA57-F1
#
_cell.length_a   1.000
_cell.length_b   1.000
_cell.length_c   1.000
_cell.angle_alpha   90.00
_cell.angle_beta   90.00
_cell.angle_gamma   90.00
#
_symmetry.space_group_name_H-M   'P 1'
#
loop_
_entity.id
_entity.type
_entity.pdbx_description
1 polymer ?
#
loop_
_entity_poly.entity_id
_entity_poly.type
_entity_poly.pdbx_seq_one_letter_code
_entity_poly.pdbx_strand_id
1 'polypeptide(L)'
;MTFKSDDLEDLEIARGTLEQCIVDVNNWMLQNNLKLNQDKSELIVMHAKHRLKPSLESIQVGESSIVPSDSARNIGVIFDSVFERQEFTLYK
;
A
#
# COMPACT_ATOMS: atom_id res chain seq x y z
N MET A 1 2.79 11.93 -4.74
CA MET A 1 3.02 11.01 -5.87
C MET A 1 1.68 10.82 -6.56
N THR A 2 1.58 11.19 -7.83
CA THR A 2 0.38 11.02 -8.65
C THR A 2 0.81 10.24 -9.88
N PHE A 3 0.14 9.14 -10.17
CA PHE A 3 0.43 8.27 -11.31
C PHE A 3 -0.90 7.86 -11.96
N LYS A 4 -0.88 7.56 -13.25
CA LYS A 4 -2.04 6.97 -13.92
C LYS A 4 -2.04 5.46 -13.70
N SER A 5 -3.13 4.93 -13.16
CA SER A 5 -3.25 3.51 -12.83
C SER A 5 -3.41 2.60 -14.05
N ASP A 6 -3.79 3.16 -15.19
CA ASP A 6 -4.00 2.51 -16.47
C ASP A 6 -2.75 2.54 -17.38
N ASP A 7 -1.71 3.26 -16.97
CA ASP A 7 -0.44 3.34 -17.67
C ASP A 7 0.61 2.50 -16.93
N LEU A 8 1.13 1.48 -17.63
CA LEU A 8 2.07 0.51 -17.06
C LEU A 8 3.42 1.15 -16.71
N GLU A 9 3.85 2.18 -17.46
CA GLU A 9 5.13 2.84 -17.21
C GLU A 9 5.05 3.71 -15.95
N ASP A 10 3.96 4.48 -15.81
CA ASP A 10 3.67 5.26 -14.61
C ASP A 10 3.55 4.37 -13.36
N LEU A 11 2.91 3.20 -13.49
CA LEU A 11 2.75 2.24 -12.39
C LEU A 11 4.09 1.65 -11.95
N GLU A 12 4.97 1.34 -12.91
CA GLU A 12 6.31 0.81 -12.63
C GLU A 12 7.19 1.84 -11.93
N ILE A 13 7.16 3.10 -12.39
CA ILE A 13 7.85 4.22 -11.74
C ILE A 13 7.33 4.43 -10.31
N ALA A 14 6.01 4.37 -10.13
CA ALA A 14 5.39 4.50 -8.81
C ALA A 14 5.80 3.35 -7.88
N ARG A 15 5.86 2.11 -8.39
CA ARG A 15 6.33 0.94 -7.64
C ARG A 15 7.78 1.13 -7.18
N GLY A 16 8.70 1.44 -8.10
CA GLY A 16 10.11 1.62 -7.76
C GLY A 16 10.34 2.75 -6.75
N THR A 17 9.58 3.85 -6.88
CA THR A 17 9.65 4.96 -5.91
C THR A 17 9.14 4.56 -4.53
N LEU A 18 8.07 3.75 -4.47
CA LEU A 18 7.55 3.21 -3.21
C LEU A 18 8.55 2.27 -2.54
N GLU A 19 9.14 1.34 -3.29
CA GLU A 19 10.15 0.40 -2.77
C GLU A 19 11.37 1.15 -2.21
N GLN A 20 11.85 2.18 -2.91
CA GLN A 20 12.93 3.03 -2.40
C GLN A 20 12.54 3.76 -1.11
N CYS A 21 11.32 4.28 -1.02
CA CYS A 21 10.82 4.90 0.21
C CYS A 21 10.76 3.90 1.37
N ILE A 22 10.38 2.65 1.12
CA ILE A 22 10.37 1.59 2.14
C ILE A 22 11.80 1.30 2.63
N VAL A 23 12.80 1.30 1.73
CA VAL A 23 14.21 1.18 2.12
C VAL A 23 14.62 2.32 3.05
N ASP A 24 14.25 3.56 2.74
CA ASP A 24 14.56 4.71 3.59
C ASP A 24 13.89 4.62 4.97
N VAL A 25 12.62 4.19 5.02
CA VAL A 25 11.90 3.94 6.28
C VAL A 25 12.57 2.82 7.09
N ASN A 26 12.99 1.74 6.44
CA ASN A 26 13.69 0.65 7.10
C ASN A 26 15.03 1.11 7.68
N ASN A 27 15.80 1.91 6.92
CA ASN A 27 17.06 2.49 7.39
C ASN A 27 16.84 3.39 8.61
N TRP A 28 15.83 4.26 8.57
CA TRP A 28 15.46 5.10 9.70
C TRP A 28 15.07 4.25 10.93
N MET A 29 14.28 3.19 10.75
CA MET A 29 13.92 2.30 11.85
C MET A 29 15.14 1.63 12.47
N LEU A 30 16.06 1.11 11.66
CA LEU A 30 17.31 0.50 12.14
C LEU A 30 18.16 1.49 12.94
N GLN A 31 18.29 2.73 12.47
CA GLN A 31 18.98 3.80 13.19
C GLN A 31 18.33 4.12 14.56
N ASN A 32 17.03 3.86 14.68
CA ASN A 32 16.26 4.07 15.90
C ASN A 32 16.06 2.78 16.72
N ASN A 33 16.84 1.73 16.47
CA ASN A 33 16.75 0.42 17.15
C ASN A 33 15.37 -0.27 16.99
N LEU A 34 14.68 0.00 15.88
CA LEU A 34 13.45 -0.66 15.47
C LEU A 34 13.74 -1.58 14.27
N LYS A 35 12.87 -2.58 14.06
CA LYS A 35 12.97 -3.51 12.93
C LYS A 35 11.63 -3.59 12.21
N LEU A 36 11.65 -3.43 10.88
CA LEU A 36 10.51 -3.78 10.04
C LEU A 36 10.27 -5.29 10.13
N ASN A 37 9.08 -5.69 10.55
CA ASN A 37 8.71 -7.10 10.53
C ASN A 37 8.15 -7.45 9.15
N GLN A 38 9.05 -7.80 8.23
CA GLN A 38 8.72 -8.10 6.83
C GLN A 38 7.69 -9.23 6.72
N ASP A 39 7.76 -10.23 7.60
CA ASP A 39 6.81 -11.35 7.66
C ASP A 39 5.38 -10.94 8.02
N LYS A 40 5.19 -9.74 8.59
CA LYS A 40 3.89 -9.18 8.96
C LYS A 40 3.42 -8.05 8.05
N SER A 41 4.19 -7.72 7.02
CA SER A 41 3.82 -6.65 6.10
C SER A 41 2.75 -7.15 5.13
N GLU A 42 1.58 -6.52 5.18
CA GLU A 42 0.48 -6.75 4.24
C GLU A 42 0.40 -5.59 3.24
N LEU A 43 0.13 -5.90 1.98
CA LEU A 43 -0.11 -4.90 0.94
C LEU A 43 -1.60 -4.86 0.59
N ILE A 44 -2.18 -3.67 0.62
CA ILE A 44 -3.53 -3.41 0.10
C ILE A 44 -3.47 -2.27 -0.92
N VAL A 45 -3.98 -2.53 -2.12
CA VAL A 45 -4.11 -1.50 -3.16
C VAL A 45 -5.53 -0.96 -3.11
N MET A 46 -5.69 0.19 -2.47
CA MET A 46 -7.00 0.85 -2.38
C MET A 46 -7.38 1.50 -3.70
N HIS A 47 -8.59 1.25 -4.16
CA HIS A 47 -9.17 1.91 -5.32
C HIS A 47 -10.62 2.33 -5.05
N ALA A 48 -11.10 3.33 -5.79
CA ALA A 48 -12.49 3.72 -5.73
C ALA A 48 -13.37 2.65 -6.40
N LYS A 49 -14.57 2.42 -5.87
CA LYS A 49 -15.55 1.45 -6.39
C LYS A 49 -15.82 1.56 -7.90
N HIS A 50 -15.75 2.77 -8.45
CA HIS A 50 -16.01 3.05 -9.87
C HIS A 50 -14.74 3.02 -10.73
N ARG A 51 -13.59 2.61 -10.19
CA ARG A 51 -12.32 2.45 -10.89
C ARG A 51 -11.85 1.01 -10.79
N LEU A 52 -11.18 0.55 -11.84
CA LEU A 52 -10.51 -0.74 -11.83
C LEU A 52 -9.34 -0.71 -10.84
N LYS A 53 -9.11 -1.84 -10.17
CA LYS A 53 -7.94 -2.04 -9.32
C LYS A 53 -6.69 -1.90 -10.19
N PRO A 54 -5.70 -1.06 -9.81
CA PRO A 54 -4.41 -1.00 -10.50
C PRO A 54 -3.76 -2.39 -10.53
N SER A 55 -3.17 -2.76 -11.66
CA SER A 55 -2.52 -4.06 -11.88
C SER A 55 -1.12 -4.09 -11.26
N LEU A 56 -1.04 -3.95 -9.94
CA LEU A 56 0.21 -4.11 -9.19
C LEU A 56 0.37 -5.59 -8.81
N GLU A 57 1.40 -6.26 -9.32
CA GLU A 57 1.62 -7.69 -9.05
C GLU A 57 2.21 -7.92 -7.66
N SER A 58 3.26 -7.19 -7.32
CA SER A 58 3.95 -7.27 -6.03
C SER A 58 4.82 -6.04 -5.80
N ILE A 59 5.24 -5.84 -4.55
CA ILE A 59 6.32 -4.92 -4.18
C ILE A 59 7.40 -5.67 -3.42
N GLN A 60 8.64 -5.23 -3.58
CA GLN A 60 9.78 -5.73 -2.83
C GLN A 60 9.97 -4.95 -1.52
N VAL A 61 9.96 -5.66 -0.39
CA VAL A 61 10.19 -5.12 0.95
C VAL A 61 11.34 -5.86 1.60
N GLY A 62 12.54 -5.29 1.47
CA GLY A 62 13.77 -5.98 1.88
C GLY A 62 13.98 -7.24 1.05
N GLU A 63 13.95 -8.41 1.70
CA GLU A 63 14.11 -9.71 1.01
C GLU A 63 12.78 -10.36 0.64
N SER A 64 11.66 -9.78 1.09
CA SER A 64 10.31 -10.34 0.88
C SER A 64 9.60 -9.66 -0.29
N SER A 65 9.00 -10.45 -1.17
CA SER A 65 8.03 -9.96 -2.16
C SER A 65 6.62 -10.08 -1.62
N ILE A 66 5.88 -8.97 -1.59
CA ILE A 66 4.54 -8.88 -1.01
C ILE A 66 3.52 -8.65 -2.13
N VAL A 67 2.54 -9.54 -2.22
CA VAL A 67 1.43 -9.48 -3.19
C VAL A 67 0.23 -8.74 -2.58
N PRO A 68 -0.51 -7.93 -3.36
CA PRO A 68 -1.71 -7.28 -2.85
C PRO A 68 -2.80 -8.27 -2.42
N SER A 69 -3.37 -8.02 -1.25
CA SER A 69 -4.60 -8.65 -0.75
C SER A 69 -5.82 -7.76 -1.04
N ASP A 70 -7.01 -8.36 -0.99
CA ASP A 70 -8.28 -7.63 -1.05
C ASP A 70 -8.70 -7.06 0.31
N SER A 71 -8.05 -7.51 1.39
CA SER A 71 -8.18 -6.89 2.70
C SER A 71 -6.89 -7.00 3.51
N ALA A 72 -6.67 -6.07 4.44
CA ALA A 72 -5.54 -6.08 5.36
C ALA A 72 -6.00 -5.73 6.77
N ARG A 73 -5.43 -6.36 7.79
CA ARG A 73 -5.84 -6.15 9.18
C ARG A 73 -4.76 -5.40 9.94
N ASN A 74 -5.06 -4.16 10.34
CA ASN A 74 -4.16 -3.36 11.16
C ASN A 74 -4.79 -3.03 12.51
N ILE A 75 -4.15 -3.49 13.61
CA ILE A 75 -4.55 -3.25 15.01
C ILE A 75 -6.07 -3.44 15.26
N GLY A 76 -6.62 -4.54 14.75
CA GLY A 76 -8.03 -4.90 14.98
C GLY A 76 -9.03 -4.28 14.00
N VAL A 77 -8.60 -3.35 13.14
CA VAL A 77 -9.41 -2.82 12.03
C VAL A 77 -9.07 -3.59 10.76
N ILE A 78 -10.09 -3.98 10.00
CA ILE A 78 -9.94 -4.60 8.68
C ILE A 78 -10.24 -3.54 7.63
N PHE A 79 -9.30 -3.34 6.72
CA PHE A 79 -9.45 -2.48 5.55
C PHE A 79 -9.74 -3.36 4.34
N ASP A 80 -10.72 -3.00 3.53
CA ASP A 80 -10.95 -3.61 2.22
C ASP A 80 -10.29 -2.78 1.11
N SER A 81 -10.08 -3.41 -0.05
CA SER A 81 -9.44 -2.77 -1.20
C SER A 81 -10.33 -1.73 -1.89
N VAL A 82 -11.63 -1.72 -1.57
CA VAL A 82 -12.63 -0.83 -2.18
C VAL A 82 -12.94 0.31 -1.22
N PHE A 83 -12.37 1.48 -1.49
CA PHE A 83 -12.63 2.64 -0.68
C PHE A 83 -14.01 3.23 -1.01
N GLU A 84 -14.99 2.99 -0.13
CA GLU A 84 -16.29 3.64 -0.15
C GLU A 84 -16.27 4.87 0.79
N ARG A 85 -16.63 6.04 0.26
CA ARG A 85 -16.80 7.23 1.09
C ARG A 85 -18.03 7.03 1.97
N GLN A 86 -17.83 6.82 3.27
CA GLN A 86 -18.92 6.95 4.23
C GLN A 86 -19.25 8.44 4.42
N GLU A 87 -20.42 8.87 3.95
CA GLU A 87 -20.97 10.17 4.33
C GLU A 87 -21.45 10.09 5.78
N PHE A 88 -20.66 10.61 6.72
CA PHE A 88 -21.19 10.98 8.02
C PHE A 88 -21.98 12.28 7.86
N THR A 89 -23.25 12.17 7.52
CA THR A 89 -24.15 13.32 7.62
C THR A 89 -24.30 13.63 9.11
N LEU A 90 -23.62 14.69 9.57
CA LEU A 90 -23.93 15.31 10.85
C LEU A 90 -25.38 15.81 10.76
N TYR A 91 -26.30 15.05 11.35
CA TYR A 91 -27.64 15.54 11.63
C TYR A 91 -27.48 16.77 12.54
N LYS A 92 -27.77 17.95 11.98
CA LYS A 92 -28.05 19.17 12.74
C LYS A 92 -29.39 19.04 13.44
#